data_AF-A0A168M5R5-F1
#
_entry.id   AF-A0A168M5R5-F1
#
_cell.length_a   1.000
_cell.length_b   1.000
_cell.length_c   1.000
_cell.angle_alpha   90.00
_cell.angle_beta   90.00
_cell.angle_gamma   90.00
#
_symmetry.space_group_name_H-M   'P 1'
#
loop_
_entity.id
_entity.type
_entity.pdbx_description
1 polymer ?
#
loop_
_entity_poly.entity_id
_entity_poly.type
_entity_poly.pdbx_seq_one_letter_code
_entity_poly.pdbx_strand_id
1 'polypeptide(L)'
;MFLKSIVAITLVALALVHASVFSQLQFIKIKSPKNNDVFEAGEQVQIEYIMQPLVYHSTSMGKALSLGVHFHSRTGNQKQQKLATVSNSCPVTANESKFVTHKTTWTIPKTTKPGSYAFDFDENASDSQNHTNR
;
A
#
# COMPACT_ATOMS: atom_id res chain seq x y z
N MET A 1 -39.63 -0.52 41.34
CA MET A 1 -38.30 0.14 41.31
C MET A 1 -37.36 -0.52 40.28
N PHE A 2 -37.86 -0.93 39.10
CA PHE A 2 -37.10 -1.74 38.13
C PHE A 2 -37.02 -1.15 36.72
N LEU A 3 -37.63 0.02 36.48
CA LEU A 3 -37.65 0.64 35.15
C LEU A 3 -36.40 1.52 34.88
N LYS A 4 -35.71 1.98 35.94
CA LYS A 4 -34.52 2.83 35.82
C LYS A 4 -33.25 2.04 35.43
N SER A 5 -33.23 0.73 35.65
CA SER A 5 -32.04 -0.11 35.40
C SER A 5 -31.93 -0.58 33.95
N ILE A 6 -33.04 -0.69 33.21
CA ILE A 6 -33.02 -1.17 31.81
C ILE A 6 -32.45 -0.10 30.87
N VAL A 7 -32.76 1.18 31.12
CA VAL A 7 -32.27 2.33 30.32
C VAL A 7 -30.75 2.50 30.48
N ALA A 8 -30.21 2.25 31.69
CA ALA A 8 -28.78 2.35 31.95
C ALA A 8 -27.97 1.23 31.25
N ILE A 9 -28.54 0.02 31.14
CA ILE A 9 -27.88 -1.12 30.47
C ILE A 9 -27.90 -0.95 28.94
N THR A 10 -28.95 -0.35 28.37
CA THR A 10 -28.99 -0.06 26.93
C THR A 10 -28.01 1.05 26.55
N LEU A 11 -27.81 2.07 27.39
CA LEU A 11 -26.86 3.16 27.09
C LEU A 11 -25.39 2.70 27.11
N VAL A 12 -25.04 1.71 27.94
CA VAL A 12 -23.69 1.13 28.01
C VAL A 12 -23.39 0.20 26.82
N ALA A 13 -24.41 -0.47 26.26
CA ALA A 13 -24.25 -1.32 25.09
C ALA A 13 -23.96 -0.53 23.79
N LEU A 14 -24.43 0.72 23.67
CA LEU A 14 -24.11 1.59 22.52
C LEU A 14 -22.68 2.17 22.57
N ALA A 15 -21.99 2.11 23.70
CA ALA A 15 -20.66 2.70 23.84
C ALA A 15 -19.51 1.78 23.35
N LEU A 16 -19.77 0.50 23.08
CA LEU A 16 -18.72 -0.50 22.82
C LEU A 16 -18.46 -0.82 21.33
N VAL A 17 -19.08 -0.11 20.38
CA VAL A 17 -18.91 -0.36 18.93
C VAL A 17 -18.09 0.73 18.21
N HIS A 18 -17.25 1.47 18.94
CA HIS A 18 -16.31 2.43 18.35
C HIS A 18 -14.86 1.96 18.51
N ALA A 19 -14.54 0.76 18.05
CA ALA A 19 -13.16 0.33 17.83
C ALA A 19 -12.75 0.61 16.38
N SER A 20 -12.40 1.88 16.16
CA SER A 20 -11.59 2.53 15.11
C SER A 20 -11.45 1.89 13.71
N VAL A 21 -11.99 2.61 12.72
CA VAL A 21 -11.96 2.36 11.26
C VAL A 21 -10.60 2.69 10.60
N PHE A 22 -9.47 2.67 11.32
CA PHE A 22 -8.23 3.26 10.79
C PHE A 22 -7.04 2.30 10.88
N SER A 23 -6.89 1.52 9.81
CA SER A 23 -5.65 0.80 9.48
C SER A 23 -5.18 1.16 8.07
N GLN A 24 -5.30 2.43 7.69
CA GLN A 24 -5.07 2.88 6.32
C GLN A 24 -3.83 3.76 6.23
N LEU A 25 -2.96 3.43 5.28
CA LEU A 25 -1.89 4.30 4.81
C LEU A 25 -2.50 5.62 4.32
N GLN A 26 -2.12 6.74 4.92
CA GLN A 26 -2.75 8.04 4.61
C GLN A 26 -2.24 8.64 3.30
N PHE A 27 -0.97 8.42 2.98
CA PHE A 27 -0.35 8.95 1.78
C PHE A 27 0.80 8.08 1.32
N ILE A 28 0.82 7.75 0.03
CA ILE A 28 1.97 7.20 -0.67
C ILE A 28 1.99 7.73 -2.10
N LYS A 29 3.17 8.02 -2.62
CA LYS A 29 3.34 8.52 -3.98
C LYS A 29 4.70 8.14 -4.54
N ILE A 30 4.71 7.68 -5.79
CA ILE A 30 5.93 7.57 -6.60
C ILE A 30 6.40 8.98 -6.99
N LYS A 31 7.64 9.29 -6.63
CA LYS A 31 8.34 10.54 -6.95
C LYS A 31 9.23 10.38 -8.20
N SER A 32 9.80 9.20 -8.39
CA SER A 32 10.60 8.83 -9.56
C SER A 32 10.26 7.39 -9.99
N PRO A 33 10.16 7.08 -11.29
CA PRO A 33 10.32 8.01 -12.42
C PRO A 33 9.16 9.01 -12.56
N LYS A 34 9.38 10.11 -13.28
CA LYS A 34 8.39 11.14 -13.56
C LYS A 34 7.57 10.79 -14.81
N ASN A 35 6.43 11.47 -14.97
CA ASN A 35 5.65 11.36 -16.20
C ASN A 35 6.49 11.78 -17.40
N ASN A 36 6.42 10.99 -18.47
CA ASN A 36 7.15 11.17 -19.74
C ASN A 36 8.68 10.98 -19.66
N ASP A 37 9.20 10.45 -18.55
CA ASP A 37 10.57 9.92 -18.57
C ASP A 37 10.64 8.76 -19.57
N VAL A 38 11.70 8.74 -20.36
CA VAL A 38 11.94 7.74 -21.41
C VAL A 38 13.09 6.86 -20.94
N PHE A 39 12.91 5.55 -21.04
CA PHE A 39 13.89 4.54 -20.68
C PHE A 39 13.99 3.49 -21.77
N GLU A 40 15.17 2.89 -21.90
CA GLU A 40 15.38 1.74 -22.77
C GLU A 40 15.16 0.41 -22.03
N ALA A 41 14.81 -0.63 -22.80
CA ALA A 41 14.74 -1.97 -22.26
C ALA A 41 16.14 -2.43 -21.79
N GLY A 42 16.24 -2.92 -20.56
CA GLY A 42 17.53 -3.26 -19.94
C GLY A 42 18.18 -2.12 -19.15
N GLU A 43 17.61 -0.92 -19.18
CA GLU A 43 18.09 0.21 -18.39
C GLU A 43 17.73 0.05 -16.90
N GLN A 44 18.59 0.57 -16.02
CA GLN A 44 18.31 0.67 -14.60
C GLN A 44 17.51 1.93 -14.30
N VAL A 45 16.38 1.76 -13.62
CA VAL A 45 15.51 2.85 -13.17
C VAL A 45 15.59 2.93 -11.66
N GLN A 46 15.73 4.15 -11.14
CA GLN A 46 15.56 4.42 -9.71
C GLN A 46 14.09 4.75 -9.43
N ILE A 47 13.45 3.85 -8.68
CA ILE A 47 12.12 4.07 -8.14
C ILE A 47 12.26 4.72 -6.76
N GLU A 48 11.82 5.97 -6.66
CA GLU A 48 11.77 6.72 -5.40
C GLU A 48 10.33 6.99 -5.04
N TYR A 49 9.94 6.72 -3.80
CA TYR A 49 8.60 6.99 -3.31
C TYR A 49 8.61 7.61 -1.92
N ILE A 50 7.61 8.44 -1.69
CA ILE A 50 7.37 9.12 -0.43
C ILE A 50 6.12 8.52 0.19
N MET A 51 6.20 8.14 1.45
CA MET A 51 5.05 7.65 2.22
C MET A 51 4.92 8.39 3.54
N GLN A 52 3.69 8.54 4.02
CA GLN A 52 3.44 8.98 5.39
C GLN A 52 3.50 7.76 6.32
N PRO A 53 4.41 7.75 7.31
CA PRO A 53 4.50 6.71 8.34
C PRO A 53 3.20 6.56 9.13
N LEU A 54 2.97 5.35 9.66
CA LEU A 54 1.93 5.14 10.66
C LEU A 54 2.30 5.90 11.95
N VAL A 55 1.33 6.62 12.52
CA VAL A 55 1.55 7.46 13.71
C VAL A 55 1.93 6.57 14.90
N TYR A 56 3.16 6.72 15.39
CA TYR A 56 3.61 6.08 16.61
C TYR A 56 2.80 6.63 17.79
N HIS A 57 2.16 5.75 18.57
CA HIS A 57 1.37 6.01 19.79
C HIS A 57 -0.16 6.19 19.74
N SER A 58 -0.88 5.94 18.64
CA SER A 58 -2.35 5.85 18.74
C SER A 58 -2.99 4.91 17.72
N THR A 59 -3.86 4.03 18.24
CA THR A 59 -4.75 3.06 17.60
C THR A 59 -4.11 1.82 16.93
N SER A 60 -4.49 0.66 17.49
CA SER A 60 -4.47 -0.71 16.95
C SER A 60 -3.76 -0.91 15.61
N MET A 61 -2.62 -1.59 15.67
CA MET A 61 -1.90 -2.14 14.51
C MET A 61 -2.77 -3.16 13.76
N GLY A 62 -3.66 -2.69 12.87
CA GLY A 62 -4.05 -3.54 11.76
C GLY A 62 -2.79 -3.88 10.96
N LYS A 63 -2.74 -5.11 10.42
CA LYS A 63 -1.56 -5.69 9.77
C LYS A 63 -0.86 -4.61 8.93
N ALA A 64 0.44 -4.39 9.17
CA ALA A 64 1.23 -3.53 8.30
C ALA A 64 1.00 -4.00 6.86
N LEU A 65 0.34 -3.16 6.06
CA LEU A 65 0.02 -3.47 4.68
C LEU A 65 1.34 -3.72 3.96
N SER A 66 1.61 -4.96 3.59
CA SER A 66 2.80 -5.26 2.79
C SER A 66 2.52 -4.69 1.40
N LEU A 67 3.21 -3.62 1.02
CA LEU A 67 3.04 -3.01 -0.30
C LEU A 67 4.10 -3.58 -1.25
N GLY A 68 3.68 -3.99 -2.42
CA GLY A 68 4.58 -4.29 -3.54
C GLY A 68 4.65 -3.09 -4.50
N VAL A 69 5.78 -2.93 -5.19
CA VAL A 69 5.86 -2.08 -6.39
C VAL A 69 5.83 -2.96 -7.60
N HIS A 70 4.96 -2.65 -8.55
CA HIS A 70 4.77 -3.42 -9.76
C HIS A 70 4.92 -2.57 -11.01
N PHE A 71 5.37 -3.21 -12.08
CA PHE A 71 5.53 -2.61 -13.40
C PHE A 71 4.40 -3.08 -14.31
N HIS A 72 3.68 -2.14 -14.92
CA HIS A 72 2.50 -2.41 -15.74
C HIS A 72 2.61 -1.74 -17.11
N SER A 73 2.04 -2.37 -18.13
CA SER A 73 1.74 -1.68 -19.39
C SER A 73 0.57 -0.70 -19.21
N ARG A 74 0.51 0.30 -20.09
CA ARG A 74 -0.58 1.27 -20.15
C ARG A 74 -1.02 1.52 -21.58
N THR A 75 -2.28 1.92 -21.69
CA THR A 75 -2.85 2.49 -22.91
C THR A 75 -3.54 3.80 -22.52
N GLY A 76 -2.96 4.92 -22.95
CA GLY A 76 -3.35 6.24 -22.43
C GLY A 76 -3.20 6.30 -20.91
N ASN A 77 -4.27 6.71 -20.22
CA ASN A 77 -4.25 6.85 -18.77
C ASN A 77 -4.56 5.56 -18.00
N GLN A 78 -4.96 4.47 -18.67
CA GLN A 78 -5.42 3.26 -18.03
C GLN A 78 -4.29 2.24 -17.80
N LYS A 79 -4.22 1.72 -16.57
CA LYS A 79 -3.38 0.57 -16.18
C LYS A 79 -3.91 -0.69 -16.86
N GLN A 80 -3.01 -1.49 -17.43
CA GLN A 80 -3.33 -2.75 -18.08
C GLN A 80 -2.67 -3.90 -17.29
N GLN A 81 -1.96 -4.80 -17.97
CA GLN A 81 -1.38 -5.99 -17.40
C GLN A 81 -0.19 -5.69 -16.49
N LYS A 82 -0.09 -6.41 -15.36
CA LYS A 82 1.14 -6.50 -14.56
C LYS A 82 2.20 -7.31 -15.31
N LEU A 83 3.34 -6.70 -15.56
CA LEU A 83 4.45 -7.30 -16.32
C LEU A 83 5.56 -7.81 -15.40
N ALA A 84 5.81 -7.14 -14.28
CA ALA A 84 6.82 -7.56 -13.32
C ALA A 84 6.54 -7.02 -11.91
N THR A 85 7.14 -7.68 -10.92
CA THR A 85 7.26 -7.12 -9.56
C THR A 85 8.65 -6.51 -9.39
N VAL A 86 8.68 -5.23 -9.05
CA VAL A 86 9.90 -4.45 -8.78
C VAL A 86 10.40 -4.70 -7.37
N SER A 87 9.48 -4.72 -6.41
CA SER A 87 9.74 -5.09 -5.02
C SER A 87 8.53 -5.81 -4.45
N ASN A 88 8.74 -6.94 -3.79
CA ASN A 88 7.67 -7.71 -3.14
C ASN A 88 7.28 -7.10 -1.78
N SER A 89 8.14 -6.30 -1.17
CA SER A 89 7.87 -5.71 0.14
C SER A 89 8.55 -4.35 0.24
N CYS A 90 7.74 -3.31 0.31
CA CYS A 90 8.18 -1.97 0.65
C CYS A 90 8.20 -1.83 2.18
N PRO A 91 9.29 -1.31 2.78
CA PRO A 91 9.32 -1.02 4.21
C PRO A 91 8.21 -0.03 4.56
N VAL A 92 7.32 -0.44 5.46
CA VAL A 92 6.38 0.45 6.13
C VAL A 92 7.04 0.86 7.45
N THR A 93 7.58 2.07 7.49
CA THR A 93 8.26 2.57 8.68
C THR A 93 7.23 3.28 9.57
N ALA A 94 7.21 2.99 10.87
CA ALA A 94 6.54 3.83 11.87
C ALA A 94 7.57 4.86 12.36
N ASN A 95 7.28 6.16 12.20
CA ASN A 95 8.21 7.24 12.53
C ASN A 95 7.40 8.48 12.93
N GLU A 96 7.92 9.28 13.85
CA GLU A 96 7.33 10.57 14.25
C GLU A 96 7.42 11.63 13.13
N SER A 97 8.30 11.40 12.14
CA SER A 97 8.41 12.22 10.94
C SER A 97 7.15 12.13 10.07
N LYS A 98 6.68 13.27 9.54
CA LYS A 98 5.46 13.33 8.71
C LYS A 98 5.56 12.55 7.39
N PHE A 99 6.75 12.42 6.80
CA PHE A 99 6.96 11.69 5.56
C PHE A 99 8.34 11.02 5.54
N VAL A 100 8.42 9.81 4.98
CA VAL A 100 9.65 9.05 4.76
C VAL A 100 9.81 8.77 3.27
N THR A 101 11.04 8.87 2.78
CA THR A 101 11.38 8.57 1.39
C THR A 101 12.15 7.26 1.32
N HIS A 102 11.74 6.38 0.41
CA HIS A 102 12.42 5.14 0.11
C HIS A 102 12.85 5.11 -1.35
N LYS A 103 13.93 4.38 -1.62
CA LYS A 103 14.49 4.23 -2.96
C LYS A 103 14.80 2.77 -3.22
N THR A 104 14.54 2.33 -4.44
CA THR A 104 15.01 1.05 -4.96
C THR A 104 15.47 1.23 -6.41
N THR A 105 16.44 0.44 -6.83
CA THR A 105 16.90 0.41 -8.21
C THR A 105 16.45 -0.90 -8.83
N TRP A 106 15.89 -0.83 -10.04
CA TRP A 106 15.39 -2.00 -10.75
C TRP A 106 15.65 -1.89 -12.24
N THR A 107 15.96 -3.02 -12.86
CA THR A 107 16.30 -3.08 -14.29
C THR A 107 15.06 -3.45 -15.10
N ILE A 108 14.73 -2.63 -16.10
CA ILE A 108 13.65 -2.93 -17.04
C ILE A 108 13.98 -4.23 -17.79
N PRO A 109 13.06 -5.21 -17.90
CA PRO A 109 13.31 -6.43 -18.65
C PRO A 109 13.71 -6.11 -20.08
N LYS A 110 14.78 -6.75 -20.58
CA LYS A 110 15.26 -6.58 -21.96
C LYS A 110 14.22 -6.94 -23.02
N THR A 111 13.21 -7.72 -22.64
CA THR A 111 12.08 -8.14 -23.49
C THR A 111 10.93 -7.14 -23.51
N THR A 112 11.05 -6.00 -22.80
CA THR A 112 10.04 -4.95 -22.78
C THR A 112 9.92 -4.33 -24.16
N LYS A 113 8.70 -4.31 -24.71
CA LYS A 113 8.42 -3.71 -26.02
C LYS A 113 8.36 -2.18 -25.91
N PRO A 114 8.50 -1.43 -27.01
CA PRO A 114 8.21 -0.01 -27.01
C PRO A 114 6.75 0.26 -26.63
N GLY A 115 6.50 1.24 -25.76
CA GLY A 115 5.14 1.56 -25.31
C GLY A 115 5.11 2.47 -24.08
N SER A 116 3.91 2.64 -23.51
CA SER A 116 3.70 3.40 -22.28
C SER A 116 3.55 2.45 -21.08
N TYR A 117 4.16 2.84 -19.96
CA TYR A 117 4.23 2.02 -18.75
C TYR A 117 3.96 2.83 -17.50
N ALA A 118 3.66 2.15 -16.38
CA ALA A 118 3.66 2.75 -15.05
C ALA A 118 4.25 1.81 -14.02
N PHE A 119 4.76 2.44 -12.97
CA PHE A 119 4.97 1.83 -11.68
C PHE A 119 3.76 2.14 -10.80
N ASP A 120 3.30 1.16 -10.03
CA ASP A 120 2.17 1.32 -9.12
C ASP A 120 2.41 0.50 -7.84
N PHE A 121 1.68 0.83 -6.79
CA PHE A 121 1.65 0.08 -5.54
C PHE A 121 0.43 -0.85 -5.54
N ASP A 122 0.65 -2.14 -5.30
CA ASP A 122 -0.43 -3.05 -4.93
C ASP A 122 -0.25 -3.48 -3.48
N GLU A 123 -1.36 -3.61 -2.76
CA GLU A 123 -1.38 -4.16 -1.42
C GLU A 123 -1.28 -5.69 -1.50
N ASN A 124 -0.22 -6.26 -0.95
CA ASN A 124 -0.18 -7.67 -0.64
C ASN A 124 -1.05 -7.90 0.59
N ALA A 125 -2.37 -7.96 0.38
CA ALA A 125 -3.25 -8.52 1.38
C ALA A 125 -2.66 -9.88 1.75
N SER A 126 -2.31 -10.07 3.02
CA SER A 126 -1.99 -11.40 3.55
C SER A 126 -3.29 -12.19 3.60
N ASP A 127 -3.82 -12.54 2.43
CA ASP A 127 -4.87 -13.52 2.32
C ASP A 127 -4.26 -14.87 2.68
N SER A 128 -4.82 -15.43 3.74
CA SER A 128 -4.81 -16.84 4.04
C SER A 128 -5.16 -17.63 2.77
N GLN A 129 -4.16 -18.04 2.00
CA GLN A 129 -4.26 -19.19 1.10
C GLN A 129 -3.43 -20.33 1.67
N ASN A 130 -3.82 -20.75 2.87
CA ASN A 130 -3.69 -22.14 3.27
C ASN A 130 -4.89 -22.88 2.65
N HIS A 131 -4.91 -23.02 1.32
CA HIS A 131 -5.77 -24.02 0.69
C HIS A 131 -4.92 -25.27 0.49
N THR A 132 -4.87 -26.06 1.56
CA THR A 132 -4.38 -27.43 1.55
C THR A 132 -5.10 -28.17 0.43
N ASN A 133 -4.33 -28.64 -0.56
CA ASN A 133 -4.71 -29.82 -1.32
C ASN A 133 -4.86 -30.98 -0.33
N ARG A 134 -6.09 -31.42 -0.07
CA ARG A 134 -6.46 -32.82 0.19
C ARG A 134 -7.97 -32.96 0.30
#